data_AF-A0A7X8DIF1-F1
#
_entry.id   AF-A0A7X8DIF1-F1
#
_cell.length_a   1.000
_cell.length_b   1.000
_cell.length_c   1.000
_cell.angle_alpha   90.00
_cell.angle_beta   90.00
_cell.angle_gamma   90.00
#
_symmetry.space_group_name_H-M   'P 1'
#
loop_
_entity.id
_entity.type
_entity.pdbx_description
1 polymer ?
#
loop_
_entity_poly.entity_id
_entity_poly.type
_entity_poly.pdbx_seq_one_letter_code
_entity_poly.pdbx_strand_id
1 'polypeptide(L)'
;MVDWVRVYKLLNEVTPLAVNCGRLCGGICCTEWEKGVGMYLLPGEEVMFDRTEDWLTWQEHAPADYEFCPEWHRPVYFVLCQGFCPRERRPFACRTFPVMPYLTGEGKLELRLDGAGVPVCPLVQAGDISLLDRRFLARARLAWEELIKDPLIRAHVLWESRQLDRAAEEPWRKLLK
;
A
#
# COMPACT_ATOMS: atom_id res chain seq x y z
N MET A 1 -8.14 17.96 -5.06
CA MET A 1 -8.00 16.81 -5.97
C MET A 1 -6.53 16.46 -6.02
N VAL A 2 -6.18 15.20 -5.79
CA VAL A 2 -4.80 14.71 -5.77
C VAL A 2 -4.16 14.80 -7.15
N ASP A 3 -2.91 15.26 -7.21
CA ASP A 3 -2.07 15.16 -8.41
C ASP A 3 -1.35 13.80 -8.44
N TRP A 4 -2.05 12.78 -8.95
CA TRP A 4 -1.55 11.41 -9.00
C TRP A 4 -0.30 11.26 -9.87
N VAL A 5 -0.18 12.04 -10.94
CA VAL A 5 1.01 12.03 -11.81
C VAL A 5 2.25 12.45 -11.02
N ARG A 6 2.15 13.53 -10.24
CA ARG A 6 3.26 13.97 -9.38
C ARG A 6 3.58 12.94 -8.30
N VAL A 7 2.56 12.37 -7.65
CA VAL A 7 2.74 11.34 -6.61
C VAL A 7 3.44 10.11 -7.17
N TYR A 8 3.03 9.62 -8.34
CA TYR A 8 3.66 8.46 -9.00
C TYR A 8 5.14 8.73 -9.33
N LYS A 9 5.46 9.94 -9.84
CA LYS A 9 6.83 10.34 -10.18
C LYS A 9 7.78 10.32 -8.98
N LEU A 10 7.31 10.65 -7.76
CA LEU A 10 8.13 10.58 -6.55
C LEU A 10 8.69 9.17 -6.28
N LEU A 11 7.99 8.14 -6.76
CA LEU A 11 8.24 6.74 -6.44
C LEU A 11 8.79 5.91 -7.62
N ASN A 12 9.02 6.51 -8.79
CA ASN A 12 9.43 5.75 -9.99
C ASN A 12 10.85 5.16 -9.87
N GLU A 13 11.75 5.87 -9.23
CA GLU A 13 13.19 5.56 -9.20
C GLU A 13 13.67 5.02 -7.84
N VAL A 14 12.74 4.77 -6.92
CA VAL A 14 13.06 4.25 -5.58
C VAL A 14 12.39 2.92 -5.33
N THR A 15 13.10 2.05 -4.63
CA THR A 15 12.63 0.73 -4.20
C THR A 15 13.08 0.49 -2.77
N PRO A 16 12.45 -0.46 -2.04
CA PRO A 16 12.76 -0.73 -0.65
C PRO A 16 14.25 -1.04 -0.38
N LEU A 17 14.95 -1.56 -1.39
CA LEU A 17 16.39 -1.78 -1.38
C LEU A 17 17.02 -1.16 -2.64
N ALA A 18 18.32 -0.92 -2.63
CA ALA A 18 19.10 -0.48 -3.79
C ALA A 18 19.20 -1.54 -4.90
N VAL A 19 18.85 -2.79 -4.60
CA VAL A 19 18.76 -3.92 -5.53
C VAL A 19 17.33 -4.43 -5.60
N ASN A 20 17.02 -5.25 -6.60
CA ASN A 20 15.71 -5.90 -6.69
C ASN A 20 15.44 -6.79 -5.45
N CYS A 21 14.60 -6.31 -4.55
CA CYS A 21 14.22 -7.02 -3.31
C CYS A 21 13.49 -8.34 -3.58
N GLY A 22 12.88 -8.50 -4.75
CA GLY A 22 12.28 -9.75 -5.19
C GLY A 22 13.28 -10.91 -5.23
N ARG A 23 14.59 -10.66 -5.34
CA ARG A 23 15.62 -11.71 -5.25
C ARG A 23 15.65 -12.42 -3.90
N LEU A 24 15.14 -11.81 -2.84
CA LEU A 24 15.09 -12.40 -1.49
C LEU A 24 13.95 -13.42 -1.34
N CYS A 25 12.85 -13.25 -2.08
CA CYS A 25 11.62 -14.04 -1.92
C CYS A 25 11.09 -14.62 -3.23
N GLY A 26 11.86 -14.57 -4.31
CA GLY A 26 11.41 -14.96 -5.65
C GLY A 26 10.33 -14.05 -6.24
N GLY A 27 10.15 -12.84 -5.70
CA GLY A 27 9.13 -11.89 -6.17
C GLY A 27 7.70 -12.30 -5.81
N ILE A 28 7.50 -13.11 -4.77
CA ILE A 28 6.19 -13.64 -4.37
C ILE A 28 5.09 -12.56 -4.24
N CYS A 29 5.41 -11.36 -3.72
CA CYS A 29 4.45 -10.25 -3.62
C CYS A 29 4.02 -9.66 -4.97
N CYS A 30 4.72 -9.98 -6.05
CA CYS A 30 4.35 -9.65 -7.42
C CYS A 30 3.65 -10.80 -8.14
N THR A 31 3.38 -11.92 -7.49
CA THR A 31 2.70 -13.09 -8.09
C THR A 31 1.31 -13.27 -7.50
N GLU A 32 0.45 -14.03 -8.17
CA GLU A 32 -0.80 -14.55 -7.58
C GLU A 32 -0.48 -15.71 -6.62
N TRP A 33 0.19 -15.40 -5.50
CA TRP A 33 0.61 -16.40 -4.52
C TRP A 33 -0.57 -17.02 -3.75
N GLU A 34 -1.71 -16.34 -3.78
CA GLU A 34 -3.02 -16.83 -3.37
C GLU A 34 -4.06 -16.33 -4.38
N LYS A 35 -5.08 -17.15 -4.66
CA LYS A 35 -6.12 -16.81 -5.63
C LYS A 35 -6.81 -15.51 -5.24
N GLY A 36 -6.86 -14.56 -6.17
CA GLY A 36 -7.53 -13.28 -5.93
C GLY A 36 -6.68 -12.23 -5.20
N VAL A 37 -5.38 -12.47 -5.01
CA VAL A 37 -4.45 -11.43 -4.55
C VAL A 37 -4.35 -10.31 -5.59
N GLY A 38 -4.43 -9.08 -5.12
CA GLY A 38 -4.38 -7.87 -5.93
C GLY A 38 -4.30 -6.65 -5.05
N MET A 39 -4.53 -5.48 -5.65
CA MET A 39 -4.43 -4.20 -4.96
C MET A 39 -5.72 -3.42 -5.08
N TYR A 40 -6.19 -2.91 -3.95
CA TYR A 40 -7.16 -1.83 -3.97
C TYR A 40 -6.47 -0.53 -4.38
N LEU A 41 -7.08 0.18 -5.32
CA LEU A 41 -6.66 1.51 -5.69
C LEU A 41 -7.16 2.52 -4.66
N LEU A 42 -6.34 3.52 -4.35
CA LEU A 42 -6.76 4.62 -3.50
C LEU A 42 -7.77 5.52 -4.24
N PRO A 43 -8.59 6.30 -3.52
CA PRO A 43 -9.57 7.17 -4.14
C PRO A 43 -8.96 8.12 -5.18
N GLY A 44 -9.46 8.01 -6.42
CA GLY A 44 -9.02 8.84 -7.55
C GLY A 44 -7.75 8.33 -8.24
N GLU A 45 -7.11 7.27 -7.75
CA GLU A 45 -5.90 6.71 -8.36
C GLU A 45 -6.16 6.10 -9.74
N GLU A 46 -7.40 5.67 -10.01
CA GLU A 46 -7.81 5.06 -11.28
C GLU A 46 -7.49 5.91 -12.51
N VAL A 47 -7.31 7.23 -12.34
CA VAL A 47 -6.89 8.16 -13.41
C VAL A 47 -5.50 7.85 -13.99
N MET A 48 -4.70 7.05 -13.29
CA MET A 48 -3.37 6.60 -13.75
C MET A 48 -3.45 5.41 -14.71
N PHE A 49 -4.65 4.91 -14.96
CA PHE A 49 -4.93 3.75 -15.78
C PHE A 49 -5.93 4.08 -16.88
N ASP A 50 -5.78 3.42 -18.01
CA ASP A 50 -6.66 3.57 -19.17
C ASP A 50 -7.59 2.37 -19.38
N ARG A 51 -7.48 1.35 -18.50
CA ARG A 51 -8.21 0.07 -18.55
C ARG A 51 -7.90 -0.78 -19.79
N THR A 52 -6.79 -0.50 -20.46
CA THR A 52 -6.28 -1.29 -21.59
C THR A 52 -5.02 -2.08 -21.24
N GLU A 53 -4.63 -2.08 -19.95
CA GLU A 53 -3.46 -2.80 -19.46
C GLU A 53 -3.64 -4.31 -19.59
N ASP A 54 -2.85 -4.95 -20.45
CA ASP A 54 -2.82 -6.40 -20.66
C ASP A 54 -2.34 -7.20 -19.43
N TRP A 55 -1.66 -6.53 -18.50
CA TRP A 55 -1.11 -7.09 -17.26
C TRP A 55 -2.04 -6.93 -16.05
N LEU A 56 -3.21 -6.30 -16.20
CA LEU A 56 -4.20 -6.11 -15.13
C LEU A 56 -5.53 -6.78 -15.45
N THR A 57 -6.16 -7.36 -14.43
CA THR A 57 -7.59 -7.64 -14.42
C THR A 57 -8.28 -6.72 -13.43
N TRP A 58 -9.31 -6.01 -13.90
CA TRP A 58 -10.06 -5.05 -13.09
C TRP A 58 -11.29 -5.69 -12.45
N GLN A 59 -11.54 -5.31 -11.21
CA GLN A 59 -12.77 -5.59 -10.49
C GLN A 59 -13.26 -4.30 -9.84
N GLU A 60 -14.58 -4.21 -9.68
CA GLU A 60 -15.25 -3.10 -9.04
C GLU A 60 -16.05 -3.63 -7.86
N HIS A 61 -15.71 -3.16 -6.66
CA HIS A 61 -16.29 -3.63 -5.41
C HIS A 61 -17.13 -2.52 -4.80
N ALA A 62 -18.40 -2.82 -4.50
CA ALA A 62 -19.27 -1.89 -3.81
C ALA A 62 -18.87 -1.82 -2.32
N PRO A 63 -18.76 -0.62 -1.71
CA PRO A 63 -18.44 -0.53 -0.29
C PRO A 63 -19.43 -1.18 0.67
N ALA A 64 -20.65 -1.48 0.21
CA ALA A 64 -21.64 -2.20 1.00
C ALA A 64 -21.29 -3.69 1.20
N ASP A 65 -20.48 -4.25 0.31
CA ASP A 65 -20.18 -5.69 0.28
C ASP A 65 -18.86 -6.04 1.02
N TYR A 66 -18.08 -5.04 1.41
CA TYR A 66 -16.74 -5.20 1.98
C TYR A 66 -16.49 -4.21 3.13
N GLU A 67 -15.55 -4.53 4.00
CA GLU A 67 -15.14 -3.63 5.07
C GLU A 67 -14.12 -2.61 4.54
N PHE A 68 -14.62 -1.45 4.09
CA PHE A 68 -13.79 -0.29 3.74
C PHE A 68 -13.99 0.85 4.74
N CYS A 69 -13.18 1.91 4.56
CA CYS A 69 -13.38 3.19 5.23
C CYS A 69 -14.83 3.67 5.03
N PRO A 70 -15.59 3.98 6.09
CA PRO A 70 -17.02 4.37 5.99
C PRO A 70 -17.29 5.59 5.09
N GLU A 71 -16.28 6.44 4.89
CA GLU A 71 -16.32 7.63 4.06
C GLU A 71 -16.28 7.30 2.56
N TRP A 72 -15.93 6.05 2.19
CA TRP A 72 -15.91 5.58 0.82
C TRP A 72 -17.32 5.21 0.38
N HIS A 73 -17.96 6.13 -0.34
CA HIS A 73 -19.33 5.97 -0.82
C HIS A 73 -19.43 5.65 -2.32
N ARG A 74 -18.28 5.54 -3.01
CA ARG A 74 -18.20 5.18 -4.43
C ARG A 74 -17.64 3.77 -4.58
N PRO A 75 -17.89 3.09 -5.71
CA PRO A 75 -17.24 1.82 -6.00
C PRO A 75 -15.72 1.92 -5.89
N VAL A 76 -15.11 0.90 -5.30
CA VAL A 76 -13.68 0.79 -5.11
C VAL A 76 -13.12 -0.09 -6.22
N TYR A 77 -12.04 0.36 -6.85
CA TYR A 77 -11.38 -0.43 -7.88
C TYR A 77 -10.34 -1.35 -7.26
N PHE A 78 -10.39 -2.61 -7.67
CA PHE A 78 -9.44 -3.64 -7.31
C PHE A 78 -8.77 -4.15 -8.58
N VAL A 79 -7.45 -4.28 -8.56
CA VAL A 79 -6.67 -4.72 -9.71
C VAL A 79 -5.82 -5.94 -9.36
N LEU A 80 -5.95 -7.00 -10.16
CA LEU A 80 -5.12 -8.19 -10.06
C LEU A 80 -4.01 -8.10 -11.10
N CYS A 81 -2.76 -8.22 -10.65
CA CYS A 81 -1.57 -8.10 -11.48
C CYS A 81 -1.06 -9.48 -11.89
N GLN A 82 -0.74 -9.65 -13.17
CA GLN A 82 -0.18 -10.92 -13.70
C GLN A 82 1.33 -11.10 -13.44
N GLY A 83 1.94 -10.17 -12.70
CA GLY A 83 3.30 -10.26 -12.19
C GLY A 83 4.43 -9.75 -13.09
N PHE A 84 4.10 -9.25 -14.28
CA PHE A 84 5.05 -8.56 -15.17
C PHE A 84 4.80 -7.04 -15.28
N CYS A 85 4.18 -6.44 -14.26
CA CYS A 85 3.75 -5.04 -14.30
C CYS A 85 4.89 -4.02 -14.49
N PRO A 86 4.73 -3.05 -15.41
CA PRO A 86 5.68 -1.95 -15.58
C PRO A 86 5.72 -1.08 -14.32
N ARG A 87 6.93 -0.80 -13.84
CA ARG A 87 7.17 -0.18 -12.52
C ARG A 87 6.52 1.19 -12.38
N GLU A 88 6.52 1.95 -13.47
CA GLU A 88 5.99 3.30 -13.63
C GLU A 88 4.46 3.34 -13.74
N ARG A 89 3.80 2.19 -13.90
CA ARG A 89 2.32 2.07 -13.87
C ARG A 89 1.79 1.19 -12.74
N ARG A 90 2.63 0.69 -11.84
CA ARG A 90 2.17 -0.08 -10.67
C ARG A 90 1.17 0.71 -9.82
N PRO A 91 0.16 0.05 -9.22
CA PRO A 91 -0.66 0.64 -8.17
C PRO A 91 0.20 1.21 -7.05
N PHE A 92 -0.27 2.29 -6.44
CA PHE A 92 0.44 3.12 -5.47
C PHE A 92 0.88 2.29 -4.26
N ALA A 93 -0.01 1.46 -3.74
CA ALA A 93 0.31 0.57 -2.62
C ALA A 93 1.46 -0.41 -2.95
N CYS A 94 1.55 -0.93 -4.19
CA CYS A 94 2.73 -1.72 -4.61
C CYS A 94 4.02 -0.90 -4.68
N ARG A 95 3.94 0.43 -4.85
CA ARG A 95 5.11 1.31 -4.91
C ARG A 95 5.65 1.67 -3.53
N THR A 96 4.79 1.67 -2.52
CA THR A 96 5.17 1.98 -1.14
C THR A 96 5.39 0.71 -0.30
N PHE A 97 4.94 -0.46 -0.76
CA PHE A 97 5.28 -1.73 -0.12
C PHE A 97 6.80 -1.90 0.01
N PRO A 98 7.35 -2.27 1.19
CA PRO A 98 6.69 -2.92 2.33
C PRO A 98 6.25 -1.96 3.45
N VAL A 99 6.10 -0.67 3.17
CA VAL A 99 5.64 0.30 4.17
C VAL A 99 4.23 0.80 3.90
N MET A 100 3.51 1.04 4.99
CA MET A 100 2.18 1.63 5.01
C MET A 100 2.21 2.95 5.79
N PRO A 101 1.29 3.89 5.51
CA PRO A 101 1.14 5.10 6.29
C PRO A 101 0.46 4.78 7.62
N TYR A 102 0.74 5.59 8.62
CA TYR A 102 0.06 5.53 9.90
C TYR A 102 -0.13 6.95 10.45
N LEU A 103 -1.33 7.26 10.92
CA LEU A 103 -1.62 8.50 11.63
C LEU A 103 -1.70 8.23 13.13
N THR A 104 -0.81 8.89 13.88
CA THR A 104 -0.80 8.85 15.34
C THR A 104 -2.08 9.50 15.91
N GLY A 105 -2.34 9.32 17.21
CA GLY A 105 -3.43 10.00 17.89
C GLY A 105 -3.36 11.54 17.81
N GLU A 106 -2.17 12.10 17.59
CA GLU A 106 -1.93 13.54 17.37
C GLU A 106 -2.09 13.95 15.89
N GLY A 107 -2.39 13.00 15.00
CA GLY A 107 -2.54 13.23 13.57
C GLY A 107 -1.21 13.37 12.81
N LYS A 108 -0.09 12.96 13.40
CA LYS A 108 1.23 12.95 12.73
C LYS A 108 1.33 11.73 11.82
N LEU A 109 1.84 11.93 10.60
CA LEU A 109 2.16 10.84 9.68
C LEU A 109 3.46 10.13 10.07
N GLU A 110 3.39 8.81 10.15
CA GLU A 110 4.52 7.89 10.28
C GLU A 110 4.46 6.85 9.15
N LEU A 111 5.61 6.26 8.83
CA LEU A 111 5.67 5.05 8.02
C LEU A 111 5.92 3.86 8.95
N ARG A 112 5.19 2.77 8.73
CA ARG A 112 5.36 1.51 9.45
C ARG A 112 5.51 0.37 8.46
N LEU A 113 6.14 -0.73 8.87
CA LEU A 113 6.12 -1.96 8.08
C LEU A 113 4.68 -2.47 7.97
N ASP A 114 4.27 -2.81 6.76
CA ASP A 114 2.97 -3.38 6.49
C ASP A 114 2.93 -4.83 7.00
N GLY A 115 2.25 -5.04 8.12
CA GLY A 115 2.13 -6.34 8.76
C GLY A 115 1.44 -7.40 7.89
N ALA A 116 0.61 -6.99 6.92
CA ALA A 116 0.01 -7.92 5.95
C ALA A 116 1.07 -8.59 5.06
N GLY A 117 2.26 -7.98 4.96
CA GLY A 117 3.39 -8.52 4.22
C GLY A 117 4.17 -9.64 4.92
N VAL A 118 3.89 -9.96 6.19
CA VAL A 118 4.63 -11.01 6.95
C VAL A 118 4.70 -12.36 6.21
N PRO A 119 3.62 -12.88 5.59
CA PRO A 119 3.68 -14.17 4.89
C PRO A 119 4.55 -14.16 3.63
N VAL A 120 4.84 -12.99 3.05
CA VAL A 120 5.39 -12.87 1.68
C VAL A 120 6.65 -12.02 1.57
N CYS A 121 7.00 -11.23 2.58
CA CYS A 121 8.09 -10.26 2.49
C CYS A 121 9.13 -10.44 3.61
N PRO A 122 10.36 -10.87 3.27
CA PRO A 122 11.46 -10.97 4.23
C PRO A 122 11.81 -9.65 4.92
N LEU A 123 11.57 -8.50 4.27
CA LEU A 123 11.84 -7.18 4.86
C LEU A 123 10.83 -6.82 5.96
N VAL A 124 9.57 -7.26 5.82
CA VAL A 124 8.57 -7.14 6.88
C VAL A 124 8.90 -8.10 8.03
N GLN A 125 9.27 -9.35 7.69
CA GLN A 125 9.64 -10.37 8.68
C GLN A 125 10.84 -9.97 9.53
N ALA A 126 11.82 -9.26 8.95
CA ALA A 126 12.97 -8.74 9.68
C ALA A 126 12.57 -7.72 10.77
N GLY A 127 11.40 -7.08 10.65
CA GLY A 127 10.84 -6.19 11.67
C GLY A 127 11.58 -4.86 11.85
N ASP A 128 12.64 -4.60 11.08
CA ASP A 128 13.46 -3.39 11.18
C ASP A 128 13.33 -2.53 9.93
N ILE A 129 12.51 -1.48 10.04
CA ILE A 129 12.30 -0.50 8.96
C ILE A 129 13.60 0.24 8.57
N SER A 130 14.61 0.29 9.45
CA SER A 130 15.88 0.97 9.17
C SER A 130 16.75 0.23 8.15
N LEU A 131 16.42 -1.04 7.85
CA LEU A 131 17.04 -1.82 6.78
C LEU A 131 16.61 -1.35 5.38
N LEU A 132 15.53 -0.57 5.27
CA LEU A 132 15.04 -0.05 3.99
C LEU A 132 15.86 1.13 3.51
N ASP A 133 15.93 1.30 2.19
CA ASP A 133 16.62 2.42 1.57
C ASP A 133 16.05 3.76 2.06
N ARG A 134 16.94 4.65 2.53
CA ARG A 134 16.53 5.94 3.11
C ARG A 134 15.86 6.86 2.10
N ARG A 135 16.26 6.81 0.82
CA ARG A 135 15.61 7.60 -0.24
C ARG A 135 14.22 7.07 -0.52
N PHE A 136 14.04 5.75 -0.51
CA PHE A 136 12.72 5.14 -0.59
C PHE A 136 11.80 5.60 0.54
N LEU A 137 12.24 5.49 1.81
CA LEU A 137 11.46 5.95 2.96
C LEU A 137 11.11 7.44 2.86
N ALA A 138 12.07 8.29 2.47
CA ALA A 138 11.84 9.71 2.31
C ALA A 138 10.81 10.02 1.21
N ARG A 139 10.89 9.34 0.05
CA ARG A 139 9.95 9.53 -1.07
C ARG A 139 8.56 8.96 -0.78
N ALA A 140 8.48 7.80 -0.12
CA ALA A 140 7.23 7.22 0.35
C ALA A 140 6.53 8.16 1.34
N ARG A 141 7.27 8.73 2.30
CA ARG A 141 6.72 9.72 3.23
C ARG A 141 6.20 10.95 2.48
N LEU A 142 7.00 11.53 1.59
CA LEU A 142 6.59 12.70 0.81
C LEU A 142 5.34 12.42 -0.04
N ALA A 143 5.25 11.23 -0.65
CA ALA A 143 4.08 10.82 -1.42
C ALA A 143 2.83 10.76 -0.53
N TRP A 144 2.92 10.11 0.62
CA TRP A 144 1.82 10.05 1.58
C TRP A 144 1.46 11.43 2.15
N GLU A 145 2.43 12.31 2.41
CA GLU A 145 2.17 13.69 2.85
C GLU A 145 1.38 14.50 1.82
N GLU A 146 1.60 14.27 0.52
CA GLU A 146 0.78 14.87 -0.53
C GLU A 146 -0.63 14.25 -0.57
N LEU A 147 -0.74 12.93 -0.42
CA LEU A 147 -2.01 12.21 -0.50
C LEU A 147 -2.95 12.54 0.68
N ILE A 148 -2.45 12.60 1.91
CA ILE A 148 -3.29 12.87 3.10
C ILE A 148 -3.80 14.32 3.18
N LYS A 149 -3.43 15.19 2.23
CA LYS A 149 -4.08 16.49 2.05
C LYS A 149 -5.49 16.34 1.48
N ASP A 150 -5.77 15.22 0.79
CA ASP A 150 -7.11 14.86 0.37
C ASP A 150 -7.90 14.29 1.56
N PRO A 151 -9.07 14.85 1.91
CA PRO A 151 -9.83 14.41 3.07
C PRO A 151 -10.24 12.93 3.03
N LEU A 152 -10.52 12.38 1.85
CA LEU A 152 -10.99 11.00 1.71
C LEU A 152 -9.86 10.01 1.93
N ILE A 153 -8.66 10.31 1.40
CA ILE A 153 -7.46 9.50 1.65
C ILE A 153 -7.02 9.63 3.11
N ARG A 154 -7.08 10.84 3.69
CA ARG A 154 -6.77 11.04 5.11
C ARG A 154 -7.70 10.24 6.02
N ALA A 155 -8.99 10.22 5.73
CA ALA A 155 -9.98 9.42 6.47
C ALA A 155 -9.64 7.92 6.38
N HIS A 156 -9.31 7.43 5.18
CA HIS A 156 -8.87 6.05 4.98
C HIS A 156 -7.64 5.68 5.82
N VAL A 157 -6.57 6.48 5.74
CA VAL A 157 -5.35 6.23 6.52
C VAL A 157 -5.63 6.28 8.02
N LEU A 158 -6.47 7.22 8.48
CA LEU A 158 -6.85 7.29 9.88
C LEU A 158 -7.62 6.04 10.31
N TRP A 159 -8.61 5.62 9.52
CA TRP A 159 -9.40 4.43 9.77
C TRP A 159 -8.52 3.19 9.86
N GLU A 160 -7.64 2.94 8.89
CA GLU A 160 -6.68 1.82 8.92
C GLU A 160 -5.75 1.90 10.16
N SER A 161 -5.27 3.10 10.50
CA SER A 161 -4.44 3.31 11.68
C SER A 161 -5.17 2.93 12.98
N ARG A 162 -6.47 3.22 13.09
CA ARG A 162 -7.29 2.81 14.24
C ARG A 162 -7.50 1.29 14.28
N GLN A 163 -7.66 0.65 13.12
CA GLN A 163 -7.76 -0.82 13.04
C GLN A 163 -6.45 -1.48 13.51
N LEU A 164 -5.29 -0.95 13.12
CA LEU A 164 -4.00 -1.42 13.61
C LEU A 164 -3.85 -1.29 15.12
N ASP A 165 -4.29 -0.18 15.70
CA ASP A 165 -4.22 0.04 17.15
C ASP A 165 -5.11 -0.96 17.90
N ARG A 166 -6.34 -1.18 17.44
CA ARG A 166 -7.23 -2.22 17.98
C ARG A 166 -6.61 -3.61 17.89
N ALA A 167 -6.06 -3.95 16.73
CA ALA A 167 -5.39 -5.23 16.51
C ALA A 167 -4.13 -5.40 17.39
N ALA A 168 -3.45 -4.31 17.76
CA ALA A 168 -2.30 -4.35 18.66
C ALA A 168 -2.69 -4.58 20.13
N GLU A 169 -3.90 -4.20 20.52
CA GLU A 169 -4.45 -4.39 21.87
C GLU A 169 -5.03 -5.80 22.11
N GLU A 170 -5.19 -6.58 21.04
CA GLU A 170 -5.73 -7.94 21.09
C GLU A 170 -4.98 -8.84 22.09
N PRO A 171 -5.67 -9.52 23.03
CA PRO A 171 -5.03 -10.29 24.10
C PRO A 171 -4.08 -11.37 23.60
N TRP A 172 -4.41 -12.02 22.48
CA TRP A 172 -3.61 -13.11 21.91
C TRP A 172 -2.26 -12.64 21.37
N ARG A 173 -2.09 -11.36 20.98
CA ARG A 173 -0.78 -10.83 20.57
C ARG A 173 0.25 -10.82 21.70
N LYS A 174 -0.20 -10.77 22.96
CA LYS A 174 0.69 -10.88 24.13
C LYS A 174 1.27 -12.30 24.28
N LEU A 175 0.69 -13.30 23.62
CA LEU A 175 1.13 -14.70 23.63
C LEU A 175 2.14 -15.02 22.52
N LEU A 176 2.36 -14.09 21.57
CA LEU A 176 3.29 -14.23 20.44
C LEU A 176 4.63 -13.49 20.67
N LYS A 177 4.83 -12.93 21.86
CA LYS A 177 6.07 -12.28 22.28
C LYS A 177 7.00 -13.23 23.02
#